data_AF-A0AAJ5DF89-F1
#
_entry.id   AF-A0AAJ5DF89-F1
#
_cell.length_a   1.000
_cell.length_b   1.000
_cell.length_c   1.000
_cell.angle_alpha   90.00
_cell.angle_beta   90.00
_cell.angle_gamma   90.00
#
_symmetry.space_group_name_H-M   'P 1'
#
loop_
_entity.id
_entity.type
_entity.pdbx_description
1 polymer ?
#
loop_
_entity_poly.entity_id
_entity_poly.type
_entity_poly.pdbx_seq_one_letter_code
_entity_poly.pdbx_strand_id
1 'polypeptide(L)'
;MEKEILELFSNLTERDREIEYESYRKLMKIVQEPVDWTYAVWEQLVKALTYNNGHARARAAQFLCALAAKSDPEERVLDDFLKIWAVTYDESKVTARQALQAIWQIGLAGQVQRDLIVSYLAKRFQTCMDENNQHLFVMI
;
A
#
# COMPACT_ATOMS: atom_id res chain seq x y z
N MET A 1 20.86 2.45 10.69
CA MET A 1 19.42 2.66 10.48
C MET A 1 19.05 2.35 9.04
N GLU A 2 19.52 3.11 8.04
CA GLU A 2 19.20 2.85 6.62
C GLU A 2 19.56 1.42 6.14
N LYS A 3 20.75 0.91 6.50
CA LYS A 3 21.15 -0.49 6.18
C LYS A 3 20.21 -1.54 6.77
N GLU A 4 19.72 -1.32 7.98
CA GLU A 4 18.81 -2.25 8.65
C GLU A 4 17.42 -2.23 7.99
N ILE A 5 16.96 -1.06 7.53
CA ILE A 5 15.71 -0.94 6.78
C ILE A 5 15.80 -1.67 5.44
N LEU A 6 16.90 -1.48 4.70
CA LEU A 6 17.12 -2.17 3.43
C LEU A 6 17.20 -3.69 3.61
N GLU A 7 17.82 -4.16 4.69
CA GLU A 7 17.83 -5.58 5.05
C GLU A 7 16.42 -6.12 5.33
N LEU A 8 15.61 -5.38 6.11
CA LEU A 8 14.22 -5.75 6.34
C LEU A 8 13.40 -5.81 5.05
N PHE A 9 13.63 -4.91 4.10
CA PHE A 9 12.98 -4.96 2.79
C PHE A 9 13.46 -6.14 1.94
N SER A 10 14.76 -6.48 1.98
CA SER A 10 15.32 -7.66 1.32
C SER A 10 14.66 -8.95 1.85
N ASN A 11 14.49 -9.02 3.17
CA ASN A 11 13.88 -10.15 3.87
C ASN A 11 12.42 -10.42 3.46
N LEU A 12 11.72 -9.44 2.87
CA LEU A 12 10.36 -9.65 2.35
C LEU A 12 10.31 -10.59 1.15
N THR A 13 11.46 -10.92 0.56
CA THR A 13 11.59 -11.84 -0.58
C THR A 13 12.28 -13.15 -0.23
N GLU A 14 12.62 -13.34 1.05
CA GLU A 14 13.25 -14.57 1.54
C GLU A 14 12.31 -15.77 1.45
N ARG A 15 12.89 -16.97 1.36
CA ARG A 15 12.10 -18.21 1.33
C ARG A 15 11.56 -18.60 2.69
N ASP A 16 12.21 -18.15 3.76
CA ASP A 16 11.77 -18.42 5.13
C ASP A 16 10.61 -17.50 5.50
N ARG A 17 9.43 -18.10 5.71
CA ARG A 17 8.19 -17.38 6.01
C ARG A 17 8.21 -16.67 7.35
N GLU A 18 8.99 -17.16 8.32
CA GLU A 18 9.09 -16.51 9.63
C GLU A 18 9.88 -15.21 9.50
N ILE A 19 11.03 -15.26 8.82
CA ILE A 19 11.86 -14.08 8.54
C ILE A 19 11.08 -13.04 7.74
N GLU A 20 10.35 -13.49 6.71
CA GLU A 20 9.48 -12.65 5.88
C GLU A 20 8.41 -11.95 6.73
N TYR A 21 7.71 -12.70 7.60
CA TYR A 21 6.63 -12.19 8.44
C TYR A 21 7.12 -11.24 9.54
N GLU A 22 8.21 -11.59 10.23
CA GLU A 22 8.81 -10.74 11.26
C GLU A 22 9.30 -9.42 10.67
N SER A 23 9.97 -9.48 9.50
CA SER A 23 10.45 -8.29 8.81
C SER A 23 9.30 -7.39 8.36
N TYR A 24 8.23 -7.98 7.80
CA TYR A 24 7.01 -7.27 7.47
C TYR A 24 6.39 -6.57 8.69
N ARG A 25 6.22 -7.29 9.81
CA ARG A 25 5.65 -6.70 11.05
C ARG A 25 6.49 -5.56 11.58
N LYS A 26 7.82 -5.72 11.57
CA LYS A 26 8.75 -4.69 12.05
C LYS A 26 8.68 -3.45 11.17
N LEU A 27 8.76 -3.61 9.85
CA LEU A 27 8.62 -2.49 8.90
C LEU A 27 7.27 -1.79 9.06
N MET A 28 6.17 -2.55 9.15
CA MET A 28 4.84 -1.95 9.27
C MET A 28 4.70 -1.10 10.54
N LYS A 29 5.36 -1.49 11.63
CA LYS A 29 5.43 -0.69 12.87
C LYS A 29 6.27 0.58 12.68
N ILE A 30 7.39 0.49 11.98
CA ILE A 30 8.29 1.63 11.74
C ILE A 30 7.58 2.71 10.90
N VAL A 31 6.90 2.30 9.82
CA VAL A 31 6.22 3.25 8.90
C VAL A 31 4.95 3.89 9.48
N GLN A 32 4.53 3.54 10.70
CA GLN A 32 3.47 4.28 11.40
C GLN A 32 3.95 5.61 11.97
N GLU A 33 5.26 5.77 12.14
CA GLU A 33 5.90 6.99 12.61
C GLU A 33 6.61 7.71 11.44
N PRO A 34 6.83 9.03 11.52
CA PRO A 34 7.59 9.75 10.51
C PRO A 34 9.00 9.17 10.31
N VAL A 35 9.36 8.90 9.06
CA VAL A 35 10.69 8.42 8.64
C VAL A 35 11.30 9.31 7.57
N ASP A 36 12.63 9.31 7.48
CA ASP A 36 13.42 10.12 6.54
C ASP A 36 13.84 9.37 5.26
N TRP A 37 13.69 8.04 5.25
CA TRP A 37 14.15 7.17 4.16
C TRP A 37 13.06 6.81 3.14
N THR A 38 11.85 7.37 3.23
CA THR A 38 10.71 7.09 2.33
C THR A 38 11.13 7.02 0.86
N TYR A 39 11.85 8.04 0.40
CA TYR A 39 12.21 8.19 -1.00
C TYR A 39 13.35 7.26 -1.46
N ALA A 40 14.08 6.64 -0.53
CA ALA A 40 15.06 5.61 -0.86
C ALA A 40 14.39 4.31 -1.34
N VAL A 41 13.17 4.02 -0.88
CA VAL A 41 12.45 2.77 -1.22
C VAL A 41 11.23 2.98 -2.11
N TRP A 42 10.74 4.22 -2.23
CA TRP A 42 9.51 4.56 -2.94
C TRP A 42 9.42 3.96 -4.35
N GLU A 43 10.42 4.23 -5.19
CA GLU A 43 10.47 3.75 -6.58
C GLU A 43 10.45 2.23 -6.69
N GLN A 44 11.12 1.55 -5.74
CA GLN A 44 11.12 0.09 -5.70
C GLN A 44 9.73 -0.45 -5.31
N LEU A 45 9.05 0.19 -4.36
CA LEU A 45 7.70 -0.17 -3.96
C LEU A 45 6.71 0.07 -5.11
N VAL A 46 6.81 1.19 -5.82
CA VAL A 46 5.98 1.47 -7.00
C VAL A 46 6.16 0.40 -8.07
N LYS A 47 7.40 -0.04 -8.35
CA LYS A 47 7.68 -1.17 -9.26
C LYS A 47 7.08 -2.49 -8.77
N ALA A 48 7.11 -2.73 -7.46
CA ALA A 48 6.58 -3.96 -6.86
C ALA A 48 5.05 -4.09 -6.99
N LEU A 49 4.32 -2.99 -7.23
CA LEU A 49 2.87 -3.02 -7.50
C LEU A 49 2.50 -3.84 -8.74
N THR A 50 3.44 -4.09 -9.66
CA THR A 50 3.21 -4.84 -10.90
C THR A 50 3.94 -6.17 -10.96
N TYR A 51 4.50 -6.66 -9.84
CA TYR A 51 5.17 -7.96 -9.81
C TYR A 51 4.19 -9.12 -9.96
N ASN A 52 4.64 -10.25 -10.51
CA ASN A 52 3.81 -11.45 -10.65
C ASN A 52 3.33 -12.01 -9.30
N ASN A 53 4.05 -11.72 -8.20
CA ASN A 53 3.70 -12.18 -6.86
C ASN A 53 2.65 -11.25 -6.20
N GLY A 54 1.44 -11.77 -5.97
CA GLY A 54 0.35 -11.02 -5.32
C GLY A 54 0.65 -10.55 -3.89
N HIS A 55 1.50 -11.26 -3.14
CA HIS A 55 1.95 -10.80 -1.81
C HIS A 55 2.85 -9.57 -1.91
N ALA A 56 3.73 -9.54 -2.90
CA ALA A 56 4.60 -8.39 -3.15
C ALA A 56 3.77 -7.16 -3.52
N ARG A 57 2.79 -7.31 -4.41
CA ARG A 57 1.87 -6.23 -4.80
C ARG A 57 1.08 -5.69 -3.60
N ALA A 58 0.51 -6.59 -2.78
CA ALA A 58 -0.26 -6.19 -1.60
C ALA A 58 0.59 -5.42 -0.59
N ARG A 59 1.79 -5.93 -0.27
CA ARG A 59 2.71 -5.28 0.68
C ARG A 59 3.21 -3.94 0.16
N ALA A 60 3.52 -3.85 -1.13
CA ALA A 60 3.92 -2.60 -1.75
C ALA A 60 2.83 -1.53 -1.59
N ALA A 61 1.57 -1.89 -1.86
CA ALA A 61 0.44 -0.99 -1.64
C ALA A 61 0.32 -0.58 -0.16
N GLN A 62 0.42 -1.53 0.78
CA GLN A 62 0.36 -1.24 2.22
C GLN A 62 1.47 -0.29 2.68
N PHE A 63 2.73 -0.53 2.27
CA PHE A 63 3.85 0.34 2.64
C PHE A 63 3.72 1.72 2.03
N LEU A 64 3.36 1.85 0.75
CA LEU A 64 3.15 3.15 0.12
C LEU A 64 2.03 3.94 0.82
N CYS A 65 0.92 3.28 1.19
CA CYS A 65 -0.17 3.95 1.92
C CYS A 65 0.27 4.46 3.29
N ALA A 66 1.03 3.65 4.05
CA ALA A 66 1.52 4.05 5.36
C ALA A 66 2.58 5.16 5.28
N LEU A 67 3.53 5.06 4.34
CA LEU A 67 4.54 6.09 4.12
C LEU A 67 3.90 7.41 3.65
N ALA A 68 2.95 7.35 2.73
CA ALA A 68 2.20 8.53 2.28
C ALA A 68 1.51 9.25 3.45
N ALA A 69 0.97 8.50 4.41
CA ALA A 69 0.23 9.06 5.54
C ALA A 69 1.09 9.90 6.50
N LYS A 70 2.39 9.61 6.61
CA LYS A 70 3.25 10.13 7.69
C LYS A 70 4.61 10.66 7.23
N SER A 71 5.04 10.36 6.02
CA SER A 71 6.44 10.50 5.60
C SER A 71 6.61 10.83 4.12
N ASP A 72 5.60 11.43 3.49
CA ASP A 72 5.63 11.92 2.11
C ASP A 72 5.39 13.44 2.03
N PRO A 73 6.33 14.28 2.52
CA PRO A 73 6.19 15.73 2.48
C PRO A 73 6.19 16.33 1.07
N GLU A 74 6.73 15.62 0.07
CA GLU A 74 6.71 16.03 -1.34
C GLU A 74 5.43 15.61 -2.07
N GLU A 75 4.49 14.95 -1.37
CA GLU A 75 3.21 14.49 -1.92
C GLU A 75 3.34 13.59 -3.16
N ARG A 76 4.42 12.80 -3.27
CA ARG A 76 4.66 11.88 -4.40
C ARG A 76 3.53 10.86 -4.58
N VAL A 77 2.80 10.56 -3.50
CA VAL A 77 1.60 9.72 -3.55
C VAL A 77 0.57 10.23 -4.54
N LEU A 78 0.47 11.55 -4.78
CA LEU A 78 -0.51 12.10 -5.72
C LEU A 78 -0.19 11.71 -7.16
N ASP A 79 1.10 11.72 -7.54
CA ASP A 79 1.55 11.34 -8.88
C ASP A 79 1.43 9.83 -9.11
N ASP A 80 1.72 9.03 -8.08
CA ASP A 80 1.68 7.57 -8.15
C ASP A 80 0.34 6.95 -7.72
N PHE A 81 -0.63 7.77 -7.31
CA PHE A 81 -1.88 7.31 -6.72
C PHE A 81 -2.59 6.27 -7.59
N LEU A 82 -2.68 6.52 -8.90
CA LEU A 82 -3.36 5.61 -9.83
C LEU A 82 -2.68 4.25 -9.91
N LYS A 83 -1.36 4.17 -9.73
CA LYS A 83 -0.62 2.90 -9.70
C LYS A 83 -0.98 2.10 -8.45
N ILE A 84 -1.08 2.76 -7.30
CA ILE A 84 -1.49 2.13 -6.03
C ILE A 84 -2.96 1.70 -6.12
N TRP A 85 -3.82 2.58 -6.62
CA TRP A 85 -5.25 2.36 -6.77
C TRP A 85 -5.58 1.18 -7.70
N ALA A 86 -4.80 0.96 -8.76
CA ALA A 86 -4.98 -0.17 -9.67
C ALA A 86 -4.91 -1.53 -8.94
N VAL A 87 -4.16 -1.63 -7.83
CA VAL A 87 -4.09 -2.86 -7.03
C VAL A 87 -5.42 -3.17 -6.33
N THR A 88 -6.33 -2.20 -6.17
CA THR A 88 -7.70 -2.47 -5.66
C THR A 88 -8.59 -3.23 -6.65
N TYR A 89 -8.09 -3.44 -7.87
CA TYR A 89 -8.70 -4.24 -8.94
C TYR A 89 -7.88 -5.50 -9.26
N ASP A 90 -6.97 -5.90 -8.36
CA ASP A 90 -6.13 -7.07 -8.57
C ASP A 90 -6.94 -8.35 -8.85
N GLU A 91 -6.42 -9.20 -9.73
CA GLU A 91 -6.99 -10.52 -10.03
C GLU A 91 -7.12 -11.39 -8.77
N SER A 92 -6.18 -11.26 -7.84
CA SER A 92 -6.24 -11.87 -6.52
C SER A 92 -7.14 -11.06 -5.61
N LYS A 93 -8.31 -11.61 -5.29
CA LYS A 93 -9.26 -11.00 -4.34
C LYS A 93 -8.63 -10.67 -2.99
N VAL A 94 -7.64 -11.47 -2.55
CA VAL A 94 -6.91 -11.21 -1.30
C VAL A 94 -6.04 -9.98 -1.42
N THR A 95 -5.29 -9.85 -2.52
CA THR A 95 -4.43 -8.69 -2.81
C THR A 95 -5.28 -7.43 -2.98
N ALA A 96 -6.37 -7.50 -3.76
CA ALA A 96 -7.29 -6.38 -3.97
C ALA A 96 -7.89 -5.88 -2.65
N ARG A 97 -8.34 -6.81 -1.79
CA ARG A 97 -8.88 -6.47 -0.47
C ARG A 97 -7.83 -5.81 0.42
N GLN A 98 -6.61 -6.37 0.49
CA GLN A 98 -5.54 -5.82 1.33
C GLN A 98 -5.15 -4.40 0.90
N ALA A 99 -5.07 -4.14 -0.41
CA ALA A 99 -4.82 -2.80 -0.94
C ALA A 99 -5.96 -1.84 -0.57
N LEU A 100 -7.22 -2.27 -0.76
CA LEU A 100 -8.39 -1.47 -0.42
C LEU A 100 -8.47 -1.13 1.07
N GLN A 101 -8.09 -2.07 1.95
CA GLN A 101 -8.04 -1.86 3.40
C GLN A 101 -6.91 -0.91 3.84
N ALA A 102 -5.87 -0.71 3.04
CA ALA A 102 -4.77 0.20 3.35
C ALA A 102 -4.97 1.62 2.77
N ILE A 103 -5.70 1.74 1.65
CA ILE A 103 -5.75 2.97 0.85
C ILE A 103 -6.24 4.21 1.63
N TRP A 104 -7.09 4.01 2.64
CA TRP A 104 -7.62 5.10 3.47
C TRP A 104 -6.52 5.88 4.20
N GLN A 105 -5.38 5.24 4.49
CA GLN A 105 -4.27 5.85 5.22
C GLN A 105 -3.71 7.07 4.48
N ILE A 106 -3.73 7.06 3.13
CA ILE A 106 -3.29 8.19 2.31
C ILE A 106 -4.06 9.47 2.69
N GLY A 107 -5.36 9.34 3.00
CA GLY A 107 -6.21 10.47 3.40
C GLY A 107 -5.88 11.08 4.77
N LEU A 108 -4.93 10.52 5.51
CA LEU A 108 -4.40 11.09 6.76
C LEU A 108 -3.34 12.17 6.52
N ALA A 109 -2.73 12.21 5.34
CA ALA A 109 -1.63 13.13 5.03
C ALA A 109 -2.07 14.59 4.91
N GLY A 110 -3.29 14.83 4.43
CA GLY A 110 -3.79 16.19 4.18
C GLY A 110 -5.18 16.22 3.54
N GLN A 111 -5.71 17.42 3.34
CA GLN A 111 -7.05 17.63 2.79
C GLN A 111 -7.16 17.17 1.33
N VAL A 112 -6.15 17.46 0.50
CA VAL A 112 -6.12 17.05 -0.92
C VAL A 112 -6.17 15.53 -1.05
N GLN A 113 -5.35 14.82 -0.27
CA GLN A 113 -5.29 13.37 -0.24
C GLN A 113 -6.61 12.77 0.27
N ARG A 114 -7.22 13.37 1.29
CA ARG A 114 -8.53 12.93 1.81
C ARG A 114 -9.62 13.02 0.75
N ASP A 115 -9.73 14.16 0.07
CA ASP A 115 -10.76 14.38 -0.95
C ASP A 115 -10.59 13.40 -2.12
N LEU A 116 -9.34 13.15 -2.52
CA LEU A 116 -9.00 12.14 -3.51
C LEU A 116 -9.48 10.74 -3.10
N ILE A 117 -9.11 10.29 -1.89
CA ILE A 117 -9.48 8.96 -1.39
C ILE A 117 -10.99 8.80 -1.28
N VAL A 118 -11.70 9.80 -0.73
CA VAL A 118 -13.16 9.75 -0.58
C VAL A 118 -13.84 9.66 -1.95
N SER A 119 -13.41 10.46 -2.92
CA SER A 119 -13.97 10.43 -4.28
C SER A 119 -13.77 9.06 -4.94
N TYR A 120 -12.58 8.47 -4.83
CA TYR A 120 -12.28 7.19 -5.45
C TYR A 120 -12.97 6.00 -4.77
N LEU A 121 -13.04 6.00 -3.43
CA LEU A 121 -13.80 4.99 -2.68
C LEU A 121 -15.30 5.06 -2.97
N ALA A 122 -15.88 6.27 -3.02
CA ALA A 122 -17.28 6.46 -3.38
C ALA A 122 -17.59 5.91 -4.78
N LYS A 123 -16.72 6.19 -5.76
CA LYS A 123 -16.84 5.63 -7.11
C LYS A 123 -16.69 4.10 -7.11
N ARG A 124 -15.71 3.56 -6.39
CA ARG A 124 -15.47 2.10 -6.31
C ARG A 124 -16.69 1.38 -5.75
N PHE A 125 -17.26 1.91 -4.67
CA PHE A 125 -18.45 1.37 -4.03
C PHE A 125 -19.65 1.31 -5.00
N GLN A 126 -19.85 2.34 -5.81
CA GLN A 126 -20.91 2.34 -6.83
C GLN A 126 -20.65 1.26 -7.89
N THR A 127 -19.43 1.19 -8.44
CA THR A 127 -19.10 0.24 -9.52
C THR A 127 -19.06 -1.23 -9.09
N CYS A 128 -18.70 -1.54 -7.84
CA CYS A 128 -18.57 -2.93 -7.41
C CYS A 128 -19.92 -3.65 -7.29
N MET A 129 -21.02 -2.89 -7.19
CA MET A 129 -22.38 -3.45 -7.21
C MET A 129 -22.69 -4.11 -8.56
N ASP A 130 -22.12 -3.60 -9.65
CA ASP A 130 -22.35 -4.08 -11.02
C ASP A 130 -21.41 -5.24 -11.41
N GLU A 131 -20.23 -5.33 -10.80
CA GLU A 131 -19.18 -6.31 -11.15
C GLU A 131 -19.36 -7.71 -10.52
N ASN A 132 -20.47 -7.97 -9.81
CA ASN A 132 -20.69 -9.20 -9.01
C ASN A 132 -19.56 -9.46 -7.96
N ASN A 133 -18.82 -8.40 -7.61
CA ASN A 133 -17.69 -8.40 -6.66
C ASN A 133 -18.11 -7.82 -5.29
N GLN A 134 -19.37 -8.02 -4.90
CA GLN A 134 -19.95 -7.41 -3.70
C GLN A 134 -19.19 -7.76 -2.41
N HIS A 135 -18.53 -8.93 -2.36
CA HIS A 135 -17.73 -9.38 -1.22
C HIS A 135 -16.38 -8.64 -1.00
N LEU A 136 -16.01 -7.72 -1.88
CA LEU A 136 -14.77 -6.93 -1.72
C LEU A 136 -14.91 -5.90 -0.58
N PHE A 137 -16.12 -5.40 -0.34
CA PHE A 137 -16.44 -4.37 0.66
C PHE A 137 -17.08 -4.88 1.96
N VAL A 138 -17.31 -6.20 2.10
CA VAL A 138 -18.07 -6.80 3.23
C VAL A 138 -17.34 -6.74 4.59
N MET A 139 -16.25 -5.98 4.73
CA MET A 139 -15.55 -5.78 6.02
C MET A 139 -15.00 -4.37 6.19
N ILE A 140 -15.73 -3.34 5.73
CA ILE A 140 -15.54 -1.98 6.27
C ILE A 140 -16.58 -1.77 7.36
#